data_AF-A0A967T8T0-F1
#
_entry.id   AF-A0A967T8T0-F1
#
_cell.length_a   1.000
_cell.length_b   1.000
_cell.length_c   1.000
_cell.angle_alpha   90.00
_cell.angle_beta   90.00
_cell.angle_gamma   90.00
#
_symmetry.space_group_name_H-M   'P 1'
#
loop_
_entity.id
_entity.type
_entity.pdbx_description
1 polymer ?
#
loop_
_entity_poly.entity_id
_entity_poly.type
_entity_poly.pdbx_seq_one_letter_code
_entity_poly.pdbx_strand_id
1 'polypeptide(L)'
;DEFINIQSDSVTGYYETRLPIGFKYAFYARAENYISINENVSTENVKHNSIIEQDLYLVPIEVGGTIRLNNIFFDFNKATLKEESFPELNRLIKLFDQIPGLEIELGGHTDAVGSDAYNQNLSEQRANAVRDYLLENGINPDVVVAKGYGETV
;
A
#
# COMPACT_ATOMS: atom_id res chain seq x y z
N ASP A 1 11.52 -14.13 -4.45
CA ASP A 1 10.06 -13.93 -4.42
C ASP A 1 9.43 -14.60 -5.62
N GLU A 2 8.62 -15.62 -5.38
CA GLU A 2 7.91 -16.36 -6.42
C GLU A 2 6.56 -15.68 -6.63
N PHE A 3 6.39 -14.99 -7.77
CA PHE A 3 5.13 -14.35 -8.13
C PHE A 3 4.23 -15.35 -8.86
N ILE A 4 3.00 -15.52 -8.39
CA ILE A 4 1.94 -16.21 -9.13
C ILE A 4 1.22 -15.14 -9.96
N ASN A 5 1.35 -15.21 -11.29
CA ASN A 5 0.62 -14.32 -12.19
C ASN A 5 -0.66 -15.01 -12.67
N ILE A 6 -1.78 -14.30 -12.57
CA ILE A 6 -3.11 -14.79 -12.95
C ILE A 6 -3.72 -13.72 -13.85
N GLN A 7 -4.42 -14.15 -14.89
CA GLN A 7 -5.19 -13.26 -15.74
C GLN A 7 -6.67 -13.37 -15.36
N SER A 8 -7.29 -12.23 -15.05
CA SER A 8 -8.73 -12.16 -14.85
C SER A 8 -9.46 -12.18 -16.20
N ASP A 9 -10.73 -12.54 -16.15
CA ASP A 9 -11.65 -12.38 -17.26
C ASP A 9 -11.87 -10.88 -17.56
N SER A 10 -11.69 -10.48 -18.82
CA SER A 10 -11.70 -9.08 -19.24
C SER A 10 -13.08 -8.41 -19.17
N VAL A 11 -14.16 -9.19 -19.05
CA VAL A 11 -15.55 -8.67 -19.02
C VAL A 11 -16.09 -8.63 -17.59
N THR A 12 -15.84 -9.70 -16.84
CA THR A 12 -16.40 -9.93 -15.50
C THR A 12 -15.44 -9.60 -14.38
N GLY A 13 -14.13 -9.50 -14.66
CA GLY A 13 -13.09 -9.35 -13.65
C GLY A 13 -12.81 -10.63 -12.85
N TYR A 14 -13.51 -11.72 -13.14
CA TYR A 14 -13.37 -12.99 -12.41
C TYR A 14 -11.97 -13.57 -12.53
N TYR A 15 -11.45 -14.11 -11.43
CA TYR A 15 -10.18 -14.83 -11.39
C TYR A 15 -10.24 -15.95 -10.35
N GLU A 16 -9.39 -16.96 -10.51
CA GLU A 16 -9.24 -18.05 -9.54
C GLU A 16 -7.78 -18.52 -9.51
N THR A 17 -7.30 -18.92 -8.33
CA THR A 17 -6.02 -19.61 -8.18
C THR A 17 -6.03 -20.53 -6.97
N ARG A 18 -5.03 -21.43 -6.90
CA ARG A 18 -4.79 -22.28 -5.73
C ARG A 18 -3.60 -21.74 -4.95
N LEU A 19 -3.83 -21.46 -3.67
CA LEU A 19 -2.79 -21.04 -2.75
C LEU A 19 -2.40 -22.21 -1.83
N PRO A 20 -1.09 -22.52 -1.69
CA PRO A 20 -0.62 -23.39 -0.62
C PRO A 20 -1.08 -22.94 0.77
N ILE A 21 -1.40 -23.90 1.63
CA ILE A 21 -1.79 -23.67 3.03
C ILE A 21 -0.54 -23.45 3.88
N GLY A 22 -0.63 -22.62 4.92
CA GLY A 22 0.49 -22.36 5.83
C GLY A 22 1.24 -21.06 5.56
N PHE A 23 0.76 -20.22 4.65
CA PHE A 23 1.47 -19.02 4.19
C PHE A 23 0.60 -17.77 4.25
N LYS A 24 1.27 -16.61 4.32
CA LYS A 24 0.65 -15.30 4.12
C LYS A 24 1.00 -14.81 2.72
N TYR A 25 0.00 -14.36 1.98
CA TYR A 25 0.16 -13.84 0.63
C TYR A 25 -0.22 -12.37 0.62
N ALA A 26 0.54 -11.58 -0.13
CA ALA A 26 0.15 -10.26 -0.60
C ALA A 26 -0.19 -10.36 -2.09
N PHE A 27 -1.25 -9.70 -2.53
CA PHE A 27 -1.69 -9.72 -3.92
C PHE A 27 -2.32 -8.38 -4.30
N TYR A 28 -2.24 -8.06 -5.59
CA TYR A 28 -2.80 -6.86 -6.16
C TYR A 28 -3.15 -7.12 -7.63
N ALA A 29 -4.21 -6.49 -8.12
CA ALA A 29 -4.53 -6.48 -9.55
C ALA A 29 -3.65 -5.46 -10.28
N ARG A 30 -3.42 -5.63 -11.58
CA ARG A 30 -2.78 -4.61 -12.43
C ARG A 30 -3.64 -4.37 -13.66
N ALA A 31 -3.81 -3.10 -14.01
CA ALA A 31 -4.35 -2.67 -15.29
C ALA A 31 -3.63 -1.39 -15.73
N GLU A 32 -3.57 -1.16 -17.05
CA GLU A 32 -3.02 0.07 -17.60
C GLU A 32 -3.85 1.27 -17.16
N ASN A 33 -3.20 2.35 -16.74
CA ASN A 33 -3.82 3.58 -16.23
C ASN A 33 -4.56 3.45 -14.88
N TYR A 34 -4.29 2.41 -14.09
CA TYR A 34 -4.82 2.25 -12.75
C TYR A 34 -3.72 2.05 -11.71
N ILE A 35 -3.96 2.55 -10.49
CA ILE A 35 -3.16 2.24 -9.31
C ILE A 35 -3.80 1.08 -8.56
N SER A 36 -2.98 0.09 -8.23
CA SER A 36 -3.41 -1.09 -7.46
C SER A 36 -3.48 -0.82 -5.96
N ILE A 37 -4.50 -1.39 -5.33
CA ILE A 37 -4.57 -1.54 -3.87
C ILE A 37 -4.01 -2.94 -3.53
N ASN A 38 -3.03 -2.97 -2.63
CA ASN A 38 -2.42 -4.22 -2.16
C ASN A 38 -3.27 -4.83 -1.05
N GLU A 39 -3.51 -6.12 -1.12
CA GLU A 39 -4.35 -6.87 -0.19
C GLU A 39 -3.58 -8.07 0.35
N ASN A 40 -3.99 -8.59 1.51
CA ASN A 40 -3.35 -9.76 2.10
C ASN A 40 -4.36 -10.84 2.45
N VAL A 41 -3.92 -12.09 2.33
CA VAL A 41 -4.67 -13.26 2.79
C VAL A 41 -3.72 -14.18 3.56
N SER A 42 -4.16 -14.64 4.73
CA SER A 42 -3.45 -15.70 5.47
C SER A 42 -4.15 -17.03 5.22
N THR A 43 -3.35 -18.04 4.86
CA THR A 43 -3.77 -19.44 4.72
C THR A 43 -3.27 -20.30 5.90
N GLU A 44 -2.67 -19.71 6.93
CA GLU A 44 -2.03 -20.47 8.04
C GLU A 44 -3.02 -21.30 8.86
N ASN A 45 -4.26 -20.82 8.98
CA ASN A 45 -5.31 -21.46 9.77
C ASN A 45 -6.54 -21.81 8.93
N VAL A 46 -6.35 -21.98 7.62
CA VAL A 46 -7.43 -22.25 6.67
C VAL A 46 -7.55 -23.76 6.44
N LYS A 47 -8.78 -24.29 6.38
CA LYS A 47 -9.01 -25.70 6.10
C LYS A 47 -8.68 -26.02 4.64
N HIS A 48 -8.27 -27.26 4.38
CA HIS A 48 -8.03 -27.70 3.01
C HIS A 48 -9.29 -27.55 2.14
N ASN A 49 -9.12 -27.04 0.91
CA ASN A 49 -10.18 -26.71 -0.04
C ASN A 49 -11.18 -25.63 0.42
N SER A 50 -10.85 -24.80 1.42
CA SER A 50 -11.64 -23.59 1.69
C SER A 50 -11.51 -22.60 0.53
N ILE A 51 -12.62 -21.96 0.18
CA ILE A 51 -12.67 -20.86 -0.77
C ILE A 51 -12.53 -19.56 0.04
N ILE A 52 -11.65 -18.68 -0.43
CA ILE A 52 -11.52 -17.32 0.08
C ILE A 52 -11.93 -16.41 -1.07
N GLU A 53 -13.07 -15.74 -0.90
CA GLU A 53 -13.52 -14.71 -1.83
C GLU A 53 -12.84 -13.39 -1.48
N GLN A 54 -12.34 -12.72 -2.50
CA GLN A 54 -11.61 -11.48 -2.35
C GLN A 54 -11.83 -10.62 -3.58
N ASP A 55 -12.21 -9.37 -3.36
CA ASP A 55 -12.24 -8.36 -4.41
C ASP A 55 -10.90 -7.63 -4.47
N LEU A 56 -10.44 -7.35 -5.70
CA LEU A 56 -9.24 -6.56 -5.95
C LEU A 56 -9.64 -5.21 -6.54
N TYR A 57 -9.27 -4.15 -5.84
CA TYR A 57 -9.62 -2.80 -6.24
C TYR A 57 -8.48 -2.12 -7.01
N LEU A 58 -8.88 -1.42 -8.06
CA LEU A 58 -8.04 -0.60 -8.91
C LEU A 58 -8.62 0.80 -8.93
N VAL A 59 -7.77 1.81 -8.77
CA VAL A 59 -8.19 3.22 -8.80
C VAL A 59 -7.65 3.86 -10.08
N PRO A 60 -8.52 4.46 -10.92
CA PRO A 60 -8.06 5.19 -12.10
C PRO A 60 -7.05 6.28 -11.71
N ILE A 61 -6.02 6.47 -12.53
CA ILE A 61 -5.07 7.56 -12.32
C ILE A 61 -5.72 8.86 -12.80
N GLU A 62 -6.23 9.63 -11.85
CA GLU A 62 -6.85 10.94 -12.09
C GLU A 62 -6.39 11.93 -11.01
N VAL A 63 -6.36 13.21 -11.35
CA VAL A 63 -6.00 14.27 -10.41
C VAL A 63 -7.01 14.28 -9.26
N GLY A 64 -6.50 14.25 -8.02
CA GLY A 64 -7.31 14.18 -6.81
C GLY A 64 -7.78 12.77 -6.44
N GLY A 65 -7.33 11.74 -7.16
CA GLY A 65 -7.54 10.35 -6.77
C GLY A 65 -6.80 10.04 -5.46
N THR A 66 -7.52 9.43 -4.51
CA THR A 66 -6.95 8.99 -3.23
C THR A 66 -6.92 7.47 -3.17
N ILE A 67 -5.78 6.94 -2.74
CA ILE A 67 -5.62 5.50 -2.48
C ILE A 67 -5.09 5.29 -1.07
N ARG A 68 -5.49 4.18 -0.45
CA ARG A 68 -4.87 3.74 0.78
C ARG A 68 -3.63 2.90 0.47
N LEU A 69 -2.48 3.33 0.98
CA LEU A 69 -1.27 2.52 0.95
C LEU A 69 -1.32 1.49 2.08
N ASN A 70 -1.68 0.26 1.74
CA ASN A 70 -1.71 -0.86 2.68
C ASN A 70 -0.29 -1.35 2.98
N ASN A 71 -0.10 -2.15 4.04
CA ASN A 71 1.18 -2.78 4.37
C ASN A 71 2.33 -1.82 4.72
N ILE A 72 2.02 -0.62 5.21
CA ILE A 72 3.02 0.27 5.81
C ILE A 72 2.93 0.14 7.33
N PHE A 73 4.01 -0.33 7.94
CA PHE A 73 4.06 -0.68 9.35
C PHE A 73 5.11 0.13 10.11
N PHE A 74 4.74 0.49 11.33
CA PHE A 74 5.58 1.16 12.30
C PHE A 74 5.48 0.46 13.65
N ASP A 75 6.54 0.50 14.45
CA ASP A 75 6.46 0.10 15.85
C ASP A 75 5.54 1.06 16.64
N PHE A 76 5.03 0.58 17.78
CA PHE A 76 4.23 1.40 18.68
C PHE A 76 5.00 2.67 19.10
N ASN A 77 4.35 3.83 18.93
CA ASN A 77 4.95 5.15 19.21
C ASN A 77 6.28 5.41 18.47
N LYS A 78 6.44 4.87 17.26
CA LYS A 78 7.58 5.18 16.39
C LYS A 78 7.13 5.55 14.99
N ALA A 79 8.04 6.25 14.30
CA ALA A 79 7.97 6.56 12.87
C ALA A 79 9.02 5.81 12.04
N THR A 80 9.78 4.90 12.66
CA THR A 80 10.71 4.03 11.93
C THR A 80 9.92 2.98 11.17
N LEU A 81 10.10 2.97 9.84
CA LEU A 81 9.51 1.96 8.96
C LEU A 81 10.02 0.57 9.34
N LYS A 82 9.11 -0.39 9.42
CA LYS A 82 9.48 -1.80 9.56
C LYS A 82 9.80 -2.42 8.21
N GLU A 83 10.70 -3.42 8.20
CA GLU A 83 11.14 -4.11 6.99
C GLU A 83 9.99 -4.71 6.18
N GLU A 84 8.92 -5.14 6.86
CA GLU A 84 7.70 -5.66 6.24
C GLU A 84 7.00 -4.63 5.32
N SER A 85 7.34 -3.34 5.43
CA SER A 85 6.80 -2.25 4.61
C SER A 85 7.50 -2.07 3.27
N PHE A 86 8.78 -2.50 3.17
CA PHE A 86 9.60 -2.23 2.00
C PHE A 86 9.08 -2.86 0.70
N PRO A 87 8.46 -4.06 0.69
CA PRO A 87 7.84 -4.59 -0.53
C PRO A 87 6.79 -3.64 -1.12
N GLU A 88 5.97 -3.01 -0.28
CA GLU A 88 4.97 -2.04 -0.73
C GLU A 88 5.61 -0.75 -1.23
N LEU A 89 6.60 -0.21 -0.50
CA LEU A 89 7.28 1.02 -0.89
C LEU A 89 8.05 0.84 -2.20
N ASN A 90 8.68 -0.31 -2.41
CA ASN A 90 9.32 -0.67 -3.68
C ASN A 90 8.31 -0.81 -4.82
N ARG A 91 7.07 -1.23 -4.53
CA ARG A 91 5.98 -1.22 -5.52
C ARG A 91 5.59 0.21 -5.88
N LEU A 92 5.48 1.10 -4.90
CA LEU A 92 5.19 2.52 -5.12
C LEU A 92 6.30 3.19 -5.94
N ILE A 93 7.57 2.89 -5.69
CA ILE A 93 8.69 3.40 -6.50
C ILE A 93 8.53 3.00 -7.97
N LYS A 94 8.23 1.73 -8.25
CA LYS A 94 7.98 1.25 -9.62
C LYS A 94 6.79 1.93 -10.29
N LEU A 95 5.83 2.44 -9.51
CA LEU A 95 4.68 3.16 -10.05
C LEU A 95 5.11 4.51 -10.65
N PHE A 96 6.09 5.20 -10.07
CA PHE A 96 6.66 6.42 -10.64
C PHE A 96 7.34 6.17 -12.00
N ASP A 97 7.97 5.02 -12.19
CA ASP A 97 8.55 4.63 -13.48
C ASP A 97 7.47 4.37 -14.54
N GLN A 98 6.32 3.86 -14.11
CA GLN A 98 5.21 3.48 -14.99
C GLN A 98 4.33 4.67 -15.38
N ILE A 99 4.31 5.73 -14.56
CA ILE A 99 3.46 6.91 -14.76
C ILE A 99 4.35 8.15 -14.78
N PRO A 100 4.91 8.51 -15.94
CA PRO A 100 5.69 9.73 -16.09
C PRO A 100 4.89 10.97 -15.68
N GLY A 101 5.44 11.77 -14.78
CA GLY A 101 4.79 12.99 -14.26
C GLY A 101 3.81 12.75 -13.11
N LEU A 102 3.81 11.55 -12.50
CA LEU A 102 3.06 11.30 -11.28
C LEU A 102 3.56 12.21 -10.14
N GLU A 103 2.64 12.93 -9.53
CA GLU A 103 2.83 13.71 -8.30
C GLU A 103 1.88 13.16 -7.22
N ILE A 104 2.38 13.00 -5.99
CA ILE A 104 1.58 12.47 -4.88
C ILE A 104 1.72 13.30 -3.61
N GLU A 105 0.65 13.28 -2.81
CA GLU A 105 0.69 13.63 -1.39
C GLU A 105 0.61 12.34 -0.56
N LEU A 106 1.53 12.18 0.38
CA LEU A 106 1.53 11.11 1.37
C LEU A 106 0.83 11.61 2.65
N GLY A 107 -0.41 11.18 2.84
CA GLY A 107 -1.18 11.44 4.06
C GLY A 107 -0.85 10.42 5.17
N GLY A 108 -0.35 10.90 6.31
CA GLY A 108 -0.15 10.10 7.51
C GLY A 108 -1.31 10.28 8.50
N HIS A 109 -1.81 9.18 9.05
CA HIS A 109 -2.84 9.21 10.10
C HIS A 109 -2.40 8.35 11.30
N THR A 110 -2.91 8.68 12.49
CA THR A 110 -2.72 7.92 13.73
C THR A 110 -4.07 7.51 14.32
N ASP A 111 -4.05 6.58 15.26
CA ASP A 111 -5.23 6.28 16.08
C ASP A 111 -5.52 7.42 17.07
N ALA A 112 -6.72 7.39 17.67
CA ALA A 112 -7.19 8.43 18.59
C ALA A 112 -6.64 8.28 20.03
N VAL A 113 -5.50 7.60 20.19
CA VAL A 113 -4.89 7.32 21.50
C VAL A 113 -3.73 8.28 21.73
N GLY A 114 -3.96 9.32 22.53
CA GLY A 114 -2.96 10.34 22.82
C GLY A 114 -3.60 11.73 22.86
N SER A 115 -2.78 12.78 22.82
CA SER A 115 -3.28 14.14 22.57
C SER A 115 -3.23 14.45 21.08
N ASP A 116 -4.11 15.34 20.62
CA ASP A 116 -4.17 15.78 19.22
C ASP A 116 -2.81 16.25 18.71
N ALA A 117 -2.08 17.04 19.51
CA ALA A 117 -0.76 17.53 19.17
C ALA A 117 0.28 16.40 19.00
N TYR A 118 0.18 15.37 19.84
CA TYR A 118 1.04 14.20 19.74
C TYR A 118 0.68 13.35 18.51
N ASN A 119 -0.60 13.11 18.27
CA ASN A 119 -1.10 12.38 17.10
C ASN A 119 -0.73 13.08 15.79
N GLN A 120 -0.91 14.40 15.74
CA GLN A 120 -0.47 15.22 14.62
C GLN A 120 1.03 15.05 14.37
N ASN A 121 1.86 15.19 15.41
CA ASN A 121 3.30 15.09 15.26
C ASN A 121 3.75 13.67 14.82
N LEU A 122 3.17 12.61 15.40
CA LEU A 122 3.49 11.24 15.02
C LEU A 122 3.05 10.92 13.58
N SER A 123 1.88 11.40 13.17
CA SER A 123 1.38 11.22 11.80
C SER A 123 2.28 11.90 10.76
N GLU A 124 2.76 13.11 11.07
CA GLU A 124 3.70 13.88 10.26
C GLU A 124 5.04 13.16 10.12
N GLN A 125 5.58 12.65 11.24
CA GLN A 125 6.83 11.89 11.22
C GLN A 125 6.71 10.61 10.36
N ARG A 126 5.57 9.90 10.45
CA ARG A 126 5.33 8.68 9.66
C ARG A 126 5.19 8.97 8.16
N ALA A 127 4.48 10.03 7.79
CA ALA A 127 4.38 10.45 6.40
C ALA A 127 5.76 10.85 5.84
N ASN A 128 6.56 11.57 6.63
CA ASN A 128 7.92 11.93 6.26
C ASN A 128 8.85 10.71 6.15
N ALA A 129 8.74 9.72 7.05
CA ALA A 129 9.54 8.50 6.95
C ALA A 129 9.27 7.72 5.64
N VAL A 130 8.03 7.69 5.17
CA VAL A 130 7.69 7.12 3.86
C VAL A 130 8.29 7.95 2.73
N ARG A 131 8.13 9.28 2.78
CA ARG A 131 8.72 10.19 1.79
C ARG A 131 10.22 10.01 1.70
N ASP A 132 10.92 10.06 2.82
CA ASP A 132 12.38 9.94 2.90
C ASP A 132 12.86 8.64 2.27
N TYR A 133 12.17 7.51 2.54
CA TYR A 133 12.47 6.24 1.87
C TYR A 133 12.35 6.33 0.35
N LEU A 134 11.31 7.00 -0.18
CA LEU A 134 11.15 7.19 -1.63
C LEU A 134 12.30 8.05 -2.20
N LEU A 135 12.69 9.13 -1.51
CA LEU A 135 13.78 10.00 -1.94
C LEU A 135 15.13 9.28 -1.93
N GLU A 136 15.41 8.48 -0.89
CA GLU A 136 16.62 7.65 -0.79
C GLU A 136 16.73 6.64 -1.93
N ASN A 137 15.59 6.22 -2.50
CA ASN A 137 15.51 5.33 -3.65
C ASN A 137 15.35 6.06 -5.00
N GLY A 138 15.63 7.37 -5.04
CA GLY A 138 15.79 8.13 -6.28
C GLY A 138 14.54 8.85 -6.78
N ILE A 139 13.44 8.89 -6.03
CA ILE A 139 12.28 9.70 -6.38
C ILE A 139 12.61 11.19 -6.19
N ASN A 140 12.21 12.02 -7.16
CA ASN A 140 12.45 13.46 -7.09
C ASN A 140 11.65 14.08 -5.92
N PRO A 141 12.27 14.88 -5.02
CA PRO A 141 11.56 15.55 -3.93
C PRO A 141 10.45 16.51 -4.35
N ASP A 142 10.46 17.01 -5.60
CA ASP A 142 9.44 17.92 -6.10
C ASP A 142 8.10 17.21 -6.39
N VAL A 143 8.09 15.88 -6.54
CA VAL A 143 6.88 15.11 -6.89
C VAL A 143 6.27 14.36 -5.70
N VAL A 144 6.85 14.48 -4.50
CA VAL A 144 6.35 13.85 -3.28
C VAL A 144 6.30 14.84 -2.13
N VAL A 145 5.08 15.15 -1.70
CA VAL A 145 4.81 15.90 -0.48
C VAL A 145 4.34 14.94 0.60
N ALA A 146 4.74 15.16 1.86
CA ALA A 146 4.24 14.43 3.01
C ALA A 146 3.46 15.37 3.93
N LYS A 147 2.38 14.86 4.52
CA LYS A 147 1.56 15.61 5.46
C LYS A 147 0.93 14.69 6.49
N GLY A 148 1.06 15.07 7.76
CA GLY A 148 0.34 14.47 8.86
C GLY A 148 -1.07 15.04 8.98
N TYR A 149 -2.03 14.17 9.27
CA TYR A 149 -3.43 14.50 9.53
C TYR A 149 -3.87 14.13 10.95
N GLY A 150 -2.96 13.62 11.79
CA GLY A 150 -3.25 13.18 13.14
C GLY A 150 -4.34 12.10 13.14
N GLU A 151 -5.33 12.26 14.00
CA GLU A 151 -6.51 11.38 14.09
C GLU A 151 -7.67 11.81 13.19
N THR A 152 -7.51 12.90 12.43
CA THR A 152 -8.56 13.37 11.51
C THR A 152 -8.63 12.47 10.27
N VAL A 153 -9.82 12.33 9.70
CA VAL A 153 -10.05 11.62 8.43
C VAL A 153 -10.51 12.63 7.40
#